data_AF-A0A2M8NJW9-F1
#
_entry.id   AF-A0A2M8NJW9-F1
#
_cell.length_a   1.000
_cell.length_b   1.000
_cell.length_c   1.000
_cell.angle_alpha   90.00
_cell.angle_beta   90.00
_cell.angle_gamma   90.00
#
_symmetry.space_group_name_H-M   'P 1'
#
loop_
_entity.id
_entity.type
_entity.pdbx_description
1 polymer ?
#
loop_
_entity_poly.entity_id
_entity_poly.type
_entity_poly.pdbx_seq_one_letter_code
_entity_poly.pdbx_strand_id
1 'polypeptide(L)'
;MGCRQGFRDMAVIGIAALAALYLINPTAGILEFIPDNFPLMGNLDEAGATAILLAALAYFGVDLKSLFGSRDKPKRKDPNIIDLDAHYGAEEERRRRR
;
A
#
# COMPACT_ATOMS: atom_id res chain seq x y z
N MET A 1 -6.96 23.12 17.05
CA MET A 1 -6.28 22.26 16.05
C MET A 1 -5.90 23.15 14.88
N GLY A 2 -4.60 23.22 14.57
CA GLY A 2 -3.97 24.43 14.04
C GLY A 2 -4.31 24.79 12.59
N CYS A 3 -4.46 26.08 12.30
CA CYS A 3 -4.62 26.63 10.95
C CYS A 3 -3.57 26.13 9.93
N ARG A 4 -2.40 25.66 10.40
CA ARG A 4 -1.35 25.03 9.57
C ARG A 4 -1.76 23.67 8.99
N GLN A 5 -2.65 22.92 9.64
CA GLN A 5 -3.09 21.61 9.17
C GLN A 5 -4.04 21.76 7.97
N GLY A 6 -5.02 22.66 8.07
CA GLY A 6 -6.01 22.87 7.01
C GLY A 6 -5.39 23.34 5.68
N PHE A 7 -4.40 24.23 5.71
CA PHE A 7 -3.71 24.66 4.49
C PHE A 7 -2.95 23.50 3.81
N ARG A 8 -2.32 22.64 4.62
CA ARG A 8 -1.60 21.46 4.13
C ARG A 8 -2.57 20.46 3.51
N ASP A 9 -3.71 20.24 4.14
CA ASP A 9 -4.73 19.30 3.65
C ASP A 9 -5.34 19.81 2.33
N MET A 10 -5.60 21.12 2.21
CA MET A 10 -6.03 21.74 0.95
C MET A 10 -4.98 21.61 -0.16
N ALA A 11 -3.69 21.80 0.17
CA ALA A 11 -2.61 21.62 -0.80
C ALA A 11 -2.51 20.17 -1.29
N VAL A 12 -2.62 19.19 -0.39
CA VAL A 12 -2.62 17.76 -0.75
C VAL A 12 -3.82 17.41 -1.61
N ILE A 13 -5.03 17.90 -1.29
CA ILE A 13 -6.23 17.72 -2.11
C ILE A 13 -6.04 18.34 -3.50
N GLY A 14 -5.48 19.54 -3.58
CA GLY A 14 -5.22 20.20 -4.86
C GLY A 14 -4.26 19.41 -5.76
N ILE A 15 -3.17 18.90 -5.19
CA ILE A 15 -2.21 18.05 -5.91
C ILE A 15 -2.86 16.73 -6.35
N ALA A 16 -3.64 16.09 -5.48
CA ALA A 16 -4.35 14.86 -5.79
C ALA A 16 -5.37 15.06 -6.93
N ALA A 17 -6.11 16.17 -6.92
CA ALA A 17 -7.08 16.49 -7.95
C ALA A 17 -6.42 16.73 -9.31
N LEU A 18 -5.26 17.41 -9.35
CA LEU A 18 -4.49 17.60 -10.58
C LEU A 18 -3.94 16.27 -11.12
N ALA A 19 -3.40 15.42 -10.24
CA ALA A 19 -2.91 14.09 -10.63
C ALA A 19 -4.05 13.20 -11.16
N ALA A 20 -5.21 13.23 -10.51
CA ALA A 20 -6.39 12.50 -10.98
C ALA A 20 -6.91 13.03 -12.32
N LEU A 21 -6.96 14.36 -12.51
CA LEU A 21 -7.36 14.96 -13.78
C LEU A 21 -6.40 14.61 -14.93
N TYR A 22 -5.10 14.57 -14.63
CA TYR A 22 -4.06 14.14 -15.56
C TYR A 22 -4.22 12.66 -15.94
N LEU A 23 -4.47 11.76 -14.97
CA LEU A 23 -4.73 10.33 -15.22
C LEU A 23 -6.04 10.05 -15.96
N ILE A 24 -7.08 10.84 -15.72
CA ILE A 24 -8.37 10.75 -16.45
C ILE A 24 -8.18 11.12 -17.92
N ASN A 25 -7.10 11.82 -18.24
CA ASN A 25 -6.59 12.04 -19.58
C ASN A 25 -7.66 12.43 -20.62
N PRO A 26 -8.42 13.53 -20.42
CA PRO A 26 -9.47 13.94 -21.33
C PRO A 26 -8.96 14.44 -22.70
N THR A 27 -7.65 14.56 -22.89
CA THR A 27 -6.99 15.17 -24.06
C THR A 27 -5.98 14.27 -24.78
N ALA A 28 -5.68 13.06 -24.31
CA ALA A 28 -4.67 12.17 -24.92
C ALA A 28 -4.91 11.79 -26.38
N GLY A 29 -6.12 11.94 -26.90
CA GLY A 29 -6.39 11.68 -28.32
C GLY A 29 -6.34 12.92 -29.23
N ILE A 30 -6.15 14.13 -28.69
CA ILE A 30 -6.31 15.40 -29.44
C ILE A 30 -4.97 16.17 -29.58
N LEU A 31 -3.97 15.88 -28.74
CA LEU A 31 -2.67 16.58 -28.72
C LEU A 31 -1.47 15.63 -28.98
N GLU A 32 -1.66 14.56 -29.76
CA GLU A 32 -0.61 13.61 -30.21
C GLU A 32 0.37 14.22 -31.24
N PHE A 33 0.86 15.45 -31.02
CA PHE A 33 1.83 16.12 -31.91
C PHE A 33 3.26 16.17 -31.36
N ILE A 34 3.48 15.64 -30.16
CA ILE A 34 4.82 15.42 -29.58
C ILE A 34 5.02 13.89 -29.52
N PRO A 35 6.17 13.36 -29.94
CA PRO A 35 6.35 11.92 -30.15
C PRO A 35 6.38 11.16 -28.82
N ASP A 36 5.20 10.80 -28.31
CA ASP A 36 4.94 10.05 -27.08
C ASP A 36 5.10 8.52 -27.25
N ASN A 37 5.76 8.09 -28.32
CA ASN A 37 6.03 6.68 -28.63
C ASN A 37 7.43 6.22 -28.23
N PHE A 38 8.15 6.94 -27.36
CA PHE A 38 9.35 6.37 -26.75
C PHE A 38 8.93 5.36 -25.68
N PRO A 39 9.16 4.04 -25.90
CA PRO A 39 8.63 2.96 -25.06
C PRO A 39 9.19 2.92 -23.62
N LEU A 40 9.93 3.96 -23.20
CA LEU A 40 10.53 4.10 -21.88
C LEU A 40 10.03 5.30 -21.07
N MET A 41 9.45 6.34 -21.68
CA MET A 41 9.20 7.63 -21.00
C MET A 41 7.72 8.02 -20.88
N GLY A 42 6.87 7.73 -21.88
CA GLY A 42 5.46 8.18 -21.92
C GLY A 42 4.45 7.43 -21.03
N ASN A 43 4.88 6.38 -20.31
CA ASN A 43 4.07 5.68 -19.29
C ASN A 43 4.60 5.89 -17.86
N LEU A 44 5.73 6.59 -17.73
CA LEU A 44 6.39 6.81 -16.45
C LEU A 44 5.79 8.00 -15.71
N ASP A 45 5.33 9.01 -16.45
CA ASP A 45 4.60 10.15 -15.92
C ASP A 45 3.20 9.76 -15.41
N GLU A 46 2.49 8.87 -16.11
CA GLU A 46 1.24 8.26 -15.62
C GLU A 46 1.48 7.43 -14.34
N ALA A 47 2.55 6.64 -14.31
CA ALA A 47 2.95 5.92 -13.09
C ALA A 47 3.30 6.88 -11.94
N GLY A 48 3.94 8.01 -12.25
CA GLY A 48 4.24 9.08 -11.30
C GLY A 48 2.98 9.74 -10.76
N ALA A 49 2.03 10.10 -11.63
CA ALA A 49 0.74 10.66 -11.24
C ALA A 49 -0.07 9.69 -10.37
N THR A 50 -0.02 8.39 -10.69
CA THR A 50 -0.64 7.34 -9.89
C THR A 50 0.02 7.24 -8.50
N ALA A 51 1.35 7.29 -8.42
CA ALA A 51 2.08 7.27 -7.16
C ALA A 51 1.75 8.50 -6.29
N ILE A 52 1.63 9.68 -6.89
CA ILE A 52 1.21 10.92 -6.20
C ILE A 52 -0.20 10.76 -5.65
N LEU A 53 -1.14 10.21 -6.43
CA LEU A 53 -2.52 10.00 -5.99
C LEU A 53 -2.59 9.01 -4.82
N LEU A 54 -1.86 7.90 -4.88
CA LEU A 54 -1.75 6.93 -3.79
C LEU A 54 -1.11 7.53 -2.54
N ALA A 55 -0.07 8.35 -2.70
CA ALA A 55 0.57 9.04 -1.58
C ALA A 55 -0.37 10.05 -0.91
N ALA A 56 -1.19 10.77 -1.69
CA ALA A 56 -2.20 11.68 -1.17
C ALA A 56 -3.32 10.91 -0.43
N LEU A 57 -3.76 9.77 -0.95
CA LEU A 57 -4.73 8.90 -0.27
C LEU A 57 -4.16 8.36 1.06
N ALA A 58 -2.89 7.94 1.06
CA ALA A 58 -2.21 7.51 2.28
C ALA A 58 -2.05 8.64 3.30
N TYR A 59 -1.87 9.90 2.86
CA TYR A 59 -1.83 11.07 3.74
C TYR A 59 -3.14 11.26 4.53
N PHE A 60 -4.29 10.91 3.94
CA PHE A 60 -5.60 10.92 4.62
C PHE A 60 -5.89 9.64 5.42
N GLY A 61 -4.94 8.70 5.49
CA GLY A 61 -5.12 7.43 6.19
C GLY A 61 -5.92 6.39 5.41
N VAL A 62 -6.13 6.59 4.09
CA VAL A 62 -6.75 5.59 3.24
C VAL A 62 -5.70 4.55 2.86
N ASP A 63 -5.76 3.39 3.51
CA ASP A 63 -4.80 2.31 3.28
C ASP A 63 -5.30 1.36 2.19
N LEU A 64 -5.02 1.71 0.92
CA LEU A 64 -5.38 0.88 -0.23
C LEU A 64 -4.74 -0.51 -0.21
N LYS A 65 -3.68 -0.73 0.59
CA LYS A 65 -3.05 -2.06 0.75
C LYS A 65 -4.00 -3.09 1.35
N SER A 66 -4.96 -2.65 2.16
CA SER A 66 -6.00 -3.54 2.72
C SER A 66 -6.94 -4.09 1.64
N LEU A 67 -7.19 -3.32 0.58
CA LEU A 67 -7.99 -3.74 -0.58
C LEU A 67 -7.20 -4.68 -1.50
N PHE A 68 -5.88 -4.52 -1.56
CA PHE A 68 -5.00 -5.38 -2.37
C PHE A 68 -4.63 -6.72 -1.71
N GLY A 69 -5.30 -7.09 -0.61
CA GLY A 69 -5.19 -8.42 -0.01
C GLY A 69 -3.76 -8.74 0.39
N SER A 70 -3.28 -8.17 1.50
CA SER A 70 -2.07 -8.66 2.14
C SER A 70 -2.27 -10.13 2.50
N ARG A 71 -1.71 -11.01 1.67
CA ARG A 71 -1.66 -12.45 1.92
C ARG A 71 -0.79 -12.64 3.17
N ASP A 72 -1.43 -12.92 4.29
CA ASP A 72 -0.78 -13.30 5.54
C ASP A 72 0.29 -14.35 5.20
N LYS A 73 1.56 -14.00 5.33
CA LYS A 73 2.63 -14.98 5.17
C LYS A 73 2.51 -15.91 6.37
N PRO A 74 2.21 -17.21 6.19
CA PRO A 74 2.14 -18.11 7.33
C PRO A 74 3.49 -18.07 8.05
N LYS A 75 3.48 -17.78 9.36
CA LYS A 75 4.69 -17.83 10.17
C LYS A 75 5.28 -19.24 10.02
N ARG A 76 6.44 -19.32 9.37
CA ARG A 76 7.19 -20.56 9.18
C ARG A 76 7.51 -21.07 10.59
N LYS A 77 6.93 -22.18 11.04
CA LYS A 77 7.30 -22.81 12.30
C LYS A 77 8.77 -23.21 12.22
N ASP A 78 9.58 -22.59 13.07
CA ASP A 78 11.00 -22.88 13.20
C ASP A 78 11.16 -24.30 13.78
N PRO A 79 11.82 -25.24 13.08
CA PRO A 79 11.92 -26.64 13.52
C PRO A 79 12.74 -26.83 14.80
N ASN A 80 13.38 -25.76 15.31
CA ASN A 80 14.18 -25.76 16.53
C ASN A 80 13.44 -25.16 17.75
N ILE A 81 12.21 -24.67 17.59
CA ILE A 81 11.37 -24.34 18.74
C ILE A 81 10.61 -25.60 19.13
N ILE A 82 11.11 -26.25 20.18
CA ILE A 82 10.40 -27.30 20.89
C ILE A 82 9.37 -26.59 21.76
N ASP A 83 8.08 -26.77 21.47
CA ASP A 83 6.98 -26.26 22.31
C ASP A 83 7.10 -26.89 23.72
N LEU A 84 7.76 -26.18 24.63
CA LEU A 84 8.02 -26.60 26.01
C LEU A 84 6.71 -26.92 26.76
N ASP A 85 5.64 -26.21 26.41
CA ASP A 85 4.30 -26.43 26.95
C ASP A 85 3.71 -27.79 26.54
N ALA A 86 3.94 -28.20 25.29
CA ALA A 86 3.51 -29.51 24.81
C ALA A 86 4.31 -30.65 25.46
N HIS A 87 5.61 -30.42 25.72
CA HIS A 87 6.45 -31.43 26.37
C HIS A 87 6.17 -31.52 27.88
N TYR A 88 5.91 -30.41 28.56
CA TYR A 88 5.57 -30.37 29.99
C TYR A 88 4.22 -31.05 30.26
N GLY A 89 3.21 -30.81 29.43
CA GLY A 89 1.89 -31.45 29.57
C GLY A 89 1.94 -32.98 29.44
N ALA A 90 2.75 -33.51 28.53
CA ALA A 90 2.90 -34.96 28.34
C ALA A 90 3.57 -35.66 29.53
N GLU A 91 4.51 -34.98 30.20
CA GLU A 91 5.15 -35.48 31.43
C GLU A 91 4.16 -35.51 32.60
N GLU A 92 3.33 -34.46 32.74
CA GLU A 92 2.36 -34.35 33.82
C GLU A 92 1.25 -35.40 33.72
N GLU A 93 0.79 -35.70 32.50
CA GLU A 93 -0.24 -36.71 32.28
C GLU A 93 0.28 -38.14 32.53
N ARG A 94 1.55 -38.42 32.19
CA ARG A 94 2.22 -39.67 32.57
C ARG A 94 2.38 -39.81 34.07
N ARG A 95 2.62 -38.71 34.78
CA ARG A 95 2.74 -38.67 36.24
C ARG A 95 1.41 -38.91 36.95
N ARG A 96 0.29 -38.45 36.37
CA ARG A 96 -1.06 -38.75 36.87
C ARG A 96 -1.52 -40.19 36.62
N ARG A 97 -0.92 -40.88 35.65
CA ARG A 97 -1.25 -42.28 35.30
C ARG A 97 -0.36 -43.32 35.99
N ARG A 98 0.56 -42.90 36.87
CA ARG A 98 1.35 -43.76 37.76
C ARG A 98 0.87 -43.59 39.19
#